data_AF-A0A6J7Q1J5-F1
#
_entry.id   AF-A0A6J7Q1J5-F1
#
_cell.length_a   1.000
_cell.length_b   1.000
_cell.length_c   1.000
_cell.angle_alpha   90.00
_cell.angle_beta   90.00
_cell.angle_gamma   90.00
#
_symmetry.space_group_name_H-M   'P 1'
#
loop_
_entity.id
_entity.type
_entity.pdbx_description
1 polymer ?
#
loop_
_entity_poly.entity_id
_entity_poly.type
_entity_poly.pdbx_seq_one_letter_code
_entity_poly.pdbx_strand_id
1 'polypeptide(L)' 'MMSVNNSTSGAEAHLPFGGNGKSGNGSRQSGVWVLDQFTRWQSLNWDWSGKLQKAQMDTVEVAHNPNFRIAE' A
#
# COMPACT_ATOMS: atom_id res chain seq x y z
N MET A 1 -1.56 -21.47 -3.01
CA MET A 1 -2.41 -21.26 -4.21
C MET A 1 -3.56 -22.25 -4.18
N MET A 2 -4.67 -21.92 -4.82
CA MET A 2 -5.81 -22.82 -4.95
C MET A 2 -6.18 -22.92 -6.43
N SER A 3 -6.22 -24.15 -6.93
CA SER A 3 -6.71 -24.47 -8.27
C SER A 3 -8.09 -25.13 -8.12
N VAL A 4 -9.06 -24.73 -8.95
CA VAL A 4 -10.39 -25.38 -9.02
C VAL A 4 -10.48 -26.13 -10.35
N ASN A 5 -10.78 -27.43 -10.31
CA ASN A 5 -10.82 -28.33 -11.47
C ASN A 5 -9.53 -28.30 -12.33
N ASN A 6 -8.39 -28.01 -11.71
CA ASN A 6 -7.08 -28.01 -12.34
C ASN A 6 -6.03 -28.60 -11.38
N SER A 7 -4.85 -28.94 -11.90
CA SER A 7 -3.74 -29.51 -11.14
C SER A 7 -3.22 -28.55 -10.05
N THR A 8 -2.56 -29.13 -9.04
CA THR A 8 -1.77 -28.37 -8.04
C THR A 8 -0.47 -27.83 -8.63
N SER A 9 -0.08 -28.29 -9.82
CA SER A 9 1.01 -27.79 -10.64
C SER A 9 0.49 -26.92 -11.80
N GLY A 10 1.38 -26.17 -12.46
CA GLY A 10 1.01 -25.37 -13.63
C GLY A 10 0.47 -23.97 -13.29
N ALA A 11 1.02 -23.33 -12.24
CA ALA A 11 0.73 -21.94 -11.96
C ALA A 11 1.18 -21.05 -13.14
N GLU A 12 0.30 -20.14 -13.58
CA GLU A 12 0.61 -19.23 -14.69
C GLU A 12 1.70 -18.22 -14.29
N ALA A 13 2.61 -17.92 -15.22
CA ALA A 13 3.81 -17.13 -14.94
C ALA A 13 3.53 -15.67 -14.50
N HIS A 14 2.34 -15.15 -14.77
CA HIS A 14 1.98 -13.79 -14.40
C HIS A 14 1.20 -13.71 -13.08
N LEU A 15 0.92 -14.83 -12.40
CA LEU A 15 0.27 -14.88 -11.09
C LEU A 15 1.29 -14.97 -9.95
N PRO A 16 0.95 -14.51 -8.73
CA PRO A 16 1.89 -14.49 -7.61
C PRO A 16 2.22 -15.91 -7.14
N PHE A 17 3.51 -16.28 -7.20
CA PHE A 17 4.02 -17.57 -6.76
C PHE A 17 4.50 -17.58 -5.31
N GLY A 18 3.92 -18.45 -4.47
CA GLY A 18 4.36 -18.63 -3.09
C GLY A 18 3.37 -19.39 -2.20
N GLY A 19 3.86 -19.77 -1.02
CA GLY A 19 3.12 -20.51 0.00
C GLY A 19 3.11 -19.83 1.37
N ASN A 20 2.36 -20.41 2.31
CA ASN A 20 2.25 -19.98 3.71
C ASN A 20 2.69 -21.13 4.64
N GLY A 21 2.93 -20.84 5.92
CA GLY A 21 3.32 -21.85 6.91
C GLY A 21 4.78 -22.29 6.73
N LYS A 22 5.04 -23.60 6.70
CA LYS A 22 6.41 -24.11 6.42
C LYS A 22 6.87 -23.86 4.99
N SER A 23 5.95 -23.53 4.08
CA SER A 23 6.24 -23.31 2.66
C SER A 23 6.66 -21.87 2.32
N GLY A 24 6.62 -20.92 3.27
CA GLY A 24 7.03 -19.55 3.00
C GLY A 24 6.70 -18.56 4.11
N ASN A 25 7.33 -17.38 4.02
CA ASN A 25 7.26 -16.29 5.00
C ASN A 25 6.39 -15.11 4.55
N GLY A 26 5.59 -15.27 3.50
CA GLY A 26 4.76 -14.21 2.92
C GLY A 26 5.33 -13.58 1.64
N SER A 27 6.59 -13.84 1.30
CA SER A 27 7.16 -13.44 0.00
C SER A 27 6.41 -14.09 -1.17
N ARG A 28 6.38 -13.37 -2.31
CA ARG A 28 5.83 -13.85 -3.58
C ARG A 28 6.79 -13.58 -4.72
N GLN A 29 6.89 -14.53 -5.63
CA GLN A 29 7.62 -14.45 -6.88
C GLN A 29 6.65 -14.27 -8.05
N SER A 30 7.16 -13.91 -9.22
CA SER A 30 6.37 -13.70 -10.44
C SER A 30 5.38 -12.51 -10.42
N GLY A 31 5.05 -12.03 -11.62
CA GLY A 31 4.18 -10.88 -11.82
C GLY A 31 4.69 -9.59 -11.14
N VAL A 32 3.76 -8.71 -10.77
CA VAL A 32 4.08 -7.43 -10.11
C VAL A 32 4.44 -7.60 -8.63
N TRP A 33 3.93 -8.65 -7.97
CA TRP A 33 4.13 -8.91 -6.54
C TRP A 33 5.59 -9.15 -6.14
N VAL A 34 6.44 -9.51 -7.10
CA VAL A 34 7.87 -9.72 -6.86
C VAL A 34 8.64 -8.41 -6.65
N LEU A 35 8.07 -7.26 -7.06
CA LEU A 35 8.74 -5.96 -6.91
C LEU A 35 9.02 -5.64 -5.45
N ASP A 36 8.12 -6.00 -4.53
CA ASP A 36 8.33 -5.79 -3.09
C ASP A 36 9.49 -6.63 -2.51
N GLN A 37 9.97 -7.65 -3.22
CA GLN A 37 11.11 -8.47 -2.77
C GLN A 37 12.46 -7.92 -3.22
N PHE A 38 12.50 -7.25 -4.37
CA PHE A 38 13.73 -6.74 -4.98
C PHE A 38 13.88 -5.23 -4.92
N THR A 39 12.85 -4.53 -4.46
CA THR A 39 12.86 -3.08 -4.31
C THR A 39 12.45 -2.68 -2.90
N ARG A 40 12.72 -1.41 -2.56
CA ARG A 40 12.29 -0.81 -1.30
C ARG A 40 11.59 0.50 -1.59
N TRP A 41 10.58 0.82 -0.79
CA TRP A 41 9.91 2.11 -0.86
C TRP A 41 10.81 3.22 -0.33
N GLN A 42 10.95 4.28 -1.10
CA GLN A 42 11.61 5.51 -0.69
C GLN A 42 10.60 6.65 -0.72
N SER A 43 10.23 7.15 0.46
CA SER A 43 9.35 8.31 0.60
C SER A 43 10.17 9.59 0.64
N LEU A 44 9.73 10.61 -0.11
CA LEU A 44 10.35 11.94 -0.15
C LEU A 44 9.24 13.00 -0.19
N ASN A 45 9.30 13.93 0.74
CA ASN A 45 8.46 15.12 0.77
C ASN A 45 9.33 16.36 0.52
N TRP A 46 8.88 17.23 -0.38
CA TRP A 46 9.52 18.50 -0.66
C TRP A 46 8.65 19.63 -0.10
N ASP A 47 9.24 20.50 0.73
CA ASP A 47 8.55 21.65 1.32
C ASP A 47 8.96 22.95 0.63
N TRP A 48 7.97 23.66 0.07
CA TRP A 48 8.15 24.97 -0.57
C TRP A 48 7.67 26.14 0.30
N SER A 49 7.21 25.87 1.52
CA SER A 49 6.54 26.88 2.34
C SER A 49 7.48 27.92 2.96
N GLY A 50 8.80 27.76 2.82
CA GLY A 50 9.81 28.68 3.33
C GLY A 50 9.87 28.73 4.87
N LYS A 51 9.16 27.85 5.56
CA LYS A 51 9.12 27.74 7.03
C LYS A 51 9.05 26.27 7.45
N LEU A 52 9.50 25.95 8.67
CA LEU A 52 9.38 24.60 9.21
C LEU A 52 7.92 24.30 9.55
N GLN A 53 7.29 23.36 8.83
CA GLN A 53 5.96 22.85 9.15
C GLN A 53 6.06 21.59 10.01
N LYS A 54 5.39 21.60 11.16
CA LYS A 54 5.29 20.40 12.01
C LYS A 54 4.06 19.60 11.62
N ALA A 55 4.27 18.48 10.94
CA ALA A 55 3.21 17.54 10.62
C ALA A 55 2.44 17.15 11.88
N GLN A 56 1.12 17.04 11.77
CA GLN A 56 0.19 16.72 12.88
C GLN A 56 0.08 17.76 14.01
N MET A 57 0.91 18.81 14.05
CA MET A 57 0.82 19.87 15.06
C MET A 57 0.28 21.18 14.49
N ASP A 58 0.81 21.61 13.34
CA ASP A 58 0.45 22.90 12.73
C ASP A 58 -0.69 22.74 11.70
N THR A 59 -1.41 21.60 11.75
CA THR A 59 -2.55 21.31 10.90
C THR A 59 -3.73 22.19 11.31
N VAL A 60 -4.35 22.88 10.35
CA VAL A 60 -5.56 23.67 10.61
C VAL A 60 -6.70 22.71 10.90
N GLU A 61 -7.07 22.58 12.17
CA GLU A 61 -8.29 21.89 12.57
C GLU A 61 -9.48 22.84 12.43
N VAL A 62 -10.41 22.50 11.54
CA VAL A 62 -11.68 23.23 11.43
C VAL A 62 -12.59 22.74 12.55
N ALA A 63 -12.88 23.61 13.52
CA ALA A 63 -13.82 23.31 14.59
C ALA A 63 -15.20 22.97 14.01
N HIS A 64 -15.82 21.90 14.50
CA HIS A 64 -17.18 21.54 14.14
C HIS A 64 -18.13 22.70 14.47
N ASN A 65 -18.79 23.25 13.45
CA ASN A 65 -19.82 24.27 13.61
C ASN A 65 -21.20 23.64 13.31
N PRO A 66 -22.01 23.32 14.34
CA PRO A 66 -23.33 22.72 14.14
C PRO A 66 -24.33 23.64 13.44
N ASN A 67 -24.03 24.94 13.38
CA ASN A 67 -24.87 25.95 12.76
C ASN A 67 -24.39 26.35 11.35
N PHE A 68 -23.33 25.70 10.83
CA PHE A 68 -22.84 25.98 9.49
C PHE A 68 -23.88 25.56 8.44
N ARG A 69 -24.30 26.50 7.60
CA ARG A 69 -25.12 26.26 6.42
C ARG A 69 -24.43 26.88 5.21
N ILE A 70 -24.38 26.14 4.11
CA ILE A 70 -23.90 26.66 2.83
C ILE A 70 -25.02 27.58 2.30
N ALA A 71 -24.69 28.84 2.01
CA ALA A 71 -25.64 29.77 1.41
C ALA A 71 -25.94 29.33 -0.03
N GLU A 72 -27.21 29.43 -0.43
CA GLU A 72 -27.70 29.16 -1.79
C GLU A 72 -27.02 30.06 -2.85
#